data_AF-A0A6I5CAA5-F1
#
_entry.id   AF-A0A6I5CAA5-F1
#
_cell.length_a   1.000
_cell.length_b   1.000
_cell.length_c   1.000
_cell.angle_alpha   90.00
_cell.angle_beta   90.00
_cell.angle_gamma   90.00
#
_symmetry.space_group_name_H-M   'P 1'
#
loop_
_entity.id
_entity.type
_entity.pdbx_description
1 polymer ?
#
loop_
_entity_poly.entity_id
_entity_poly.type
_entity_poly.pdbx_seq_one_letter_code
_entity_poly.pdbx_strand_id
1 'polypeptide(L)'
;MALWDRIKDSATQMQTQLTAKKNDLKSGAFRDASMAMCALVAAADGTVDPSERQRVAQLIATNEVLQNFPADDLRRRFEDNLNKLTADFAFGKVSVLQEIAKAKKKPAEARAVVQIGIVIGGADGDF
;
A
#
# COMPACT_ATOMS: atom_id res chain seq x y z
N MET A 1 6.44 -8.83 -25.88
CA MET A 1 5.96 -9.78 -24.85
C MET A 1 6.97 -10.01 -23.71
N ALA A 2 8.29 -9.92 -23.93
CA ALA A 2 9.31 -10.18 -22.89
C ALA A 2 9.35 -9.22 -21.66
N LEU A 3 8.80 -8.02 -21.76
CA LEU A 3 8.76 -7.07 -20.64
C LEU A 3 7.68 -7.42 -19.61
N TRP A 4 6.53 -7.92 -20.08
CA TRP A 4 5.42 -8.33 -19.21
C TRP A 4 5.75 -9.56 -18.37
N ASP A 5 6.45 -10.54 -18.96
CA ASP A 5 6.92 -11.72 -18.23
C ASP A 5 7.94 -11.32 -17.16
N ARG A 6 8.84 -10.36 -17.44
CA ARG A 6 9.79 -9.85 -16.45
C ARG A 6 9.13 -9.11 -15.29
N ILE A 7 8.07 -8.35 -15.55
CA ILE A 7 7.33 -7.65 -14.48
C ILE A 7 6.56 -8.66 -13.63
N LYS A 8 5.91 -9.66 -14.25
CA LYS A 8 5.24 -10.74 -13.52
C LYS A 8 6.21 -11.58 -12.69
N ASP A 9 7.35 -11.96 -13.26
CA ASP A 9 8.40 -12.68 -12.54
C ASP A 9 8.96 -11.84 -11.38
N SER A 10 9.17 -10.54 -11.62
CA SER A 10 9.63 -9.62 -10.57
C SER A 10 8.59 -9.47 -9.46
N ALA A 11 7.31 -9.33 -9.80
CA ALA A 11 6.22 -9.24 -8.83
C ALA A 11 6.11 -10.53 -8.00
N THR A 12 6.22 -11.69 -8.65
CA THR A 12 6.19 -13.00 -7.98
C THR A 12 7.40 -13.19 -7.06
N GLN A 13 8.59 -12.82 -7.51
CA GLN A 13 9.81 -12.89 -6.71
C GLN A 13 9.78 -11.90 -5.53
N MET A 14 9.21 -10.71 -5.72
CA MET A 14 8.97 -9.74 -4.65
C MET A 14 7.96 -10.28 -3.63
N GLN A 15 6.88 -10.92 -4.07
CA GLN A 15 5.91 -11.57 -3.18
C GLN A 15 6.57 -12.63 -2.30
N THR A 16 7.43 -13.48 -2.87
CA THR A 16 8.16 -14.51 -2.09
C THR A 16 9.10 -13.89 -1.05
N GLN A 17 9.80 -12.79 -1.40
CA GLN A 17 10.66 -12.07 -0.46
C GLN A 17 9.86 -11.37 0.66
N LEU A 18 8.68 -10.86 0.34
CA LEU A 18 7.74 -10.28 1.30
C LEU A 18 7.25 -11.34 2.29
N THR A 19 6.83 -12.50 1.81
CA THR A 19 6.37 -13.61 2.67
C THR A 19 7.51 -14.15 3.55
N ALA A 20 8.74 -14.25 3.02
CA ALA A 20 9.90 -14.65 3.80
C ALA A 20 10.24 -13.66 4.94
N LYS A 21 9.94 -12.38 4.75
CA LYS A 21 10.16 -11.31 5.76
C LYS A 21 8.90 -10.95 6.55
N LYS A 22 7.77 -11.63 6.33
CA LYS A 22 6.49 -11.36 6.99
C LYS A 22 6.59 -11.34 8.52
N ASN A 23 7.49 -12.13 9.10
CA ASN A 23 7.70 -12.14 10.56
C ASN A 23 8.35 -10.85 11.10
N ASP A 24 9.15 -10.17 10.28
CA ASP A 24 9.83 -8.92 10.63
C ASP A 24 8.94 -7.69 10.35
N LEU A 25 7.95 -7.84 9.47
CA LEU A 25 7.00 -6.82 9.03
C LEU A 25 5.76 -6.75 9.95
N LYS A 26 5.99 -6.54 11.25
CA LYS A 26 4.94 -6.45 12.28
C LYS A 26 4.91 -5.11 13.02
N SER A 27 5.71 -4.14 12.59
CA SER A 27 5.73 -2.83 13.26
C SER A 27 4.47 -2.02 12.95
N GLY A 28 4.02 -1.24 13.92
CA GLY A 28 2.95 -0.26 13.69
C GLY A 28 3.33 0.78 12.61
N ALA A 29 4.62 1.14 12.52
CA ALA A 29 5.10 2.06 11.49
C ALA A 29 4.96 1.48 10.08
N PHE A 30 5.21 0.18 9.90
CA PHE A 30 4.99 -0.52 8.64
C PHE A 30 3.51 -0.54 8.27
N ARG A 31 2.65 -0.95 9.20
CA ARG A 31 1.19 -0.96 9.00
C ARG A 31 0.68 0.40 8.54
N ASP A 32 1.07 1.46 9.27
CA ASP A 32 0.58 2.82 9.04
C ASP A 32 1.11 3.36 7.70
N ALA A 33 2.38 3.10 7.38
CA ALA A 33 2.99 3.46 6.11
C ALA A 33 2.38 2.70 4.91
N SER A 34 2.08 1.41 5.07
CA SER A 34 1.42 0.61 4.04
C SER A 34 0.03 1.15 3.73
N MET A 35 -0.79 1.45 4.74
CA MET A 35 -2.14 2.00 4.52
C MET A 35 -2.10 3.40 3.91
N ALA A 36 -1.13 4.22 4.32
CA ALA A 36 -0.87 5.53 3.71
C ALA A 36 -0.49 5.40 2.23
N MET A 37 0.38 4.44 1.87
CA MET A 37 0.73 4.16 0.48
C MET A 37 -0.48 3.71 -0.34
N CYS A 38 -1.30 2.80 0.20
CA CYS A 38 -2.52 2.33 -0.47
C CYS A 38 -3.48 3.48 -0.77
N ALA A 39 -3.69 4.37 0.22
CA ALA A 39 -4.55 5.53 0.06
C ALA A 39 -3.99 6.54 -0.96
N LEU A 40 -2.66 6.73 -0.99
CA LEU A 40 -2.02 7.62 -1.96
C LEU A 40 -2.19 7.11 -3.39
N VAL A 41 -2.03 5.80 -3.59
CA VAL A 41 -2.23 5.16 -4.90
C VAL A 41 -3.69 5.27 -5.34
N ALA A 42 -4.63 4.98 -4.43
CA ALA A 42 -6.07 5.06 -4.69
C ALA A 42 -6.60 6.49 -4.96
N ALA A 43 -5.80 7.53 -4.71
CA ALA A 43 -6.17 8.92 -4.95
C ALA A 43 -5.22 9.61 -5.94
N ALA A 44 -4.43 8.85 -6.70
CA ALA A 44 -3.32 9.38 -7.49
C ALA A 44 -3.76 10.35 -8.60
N ASP A 45 -4.94 10.14 -9.15
CA ASP A 45 -5.61 10.98 -10.16
C ASP A 45 -6.32 12.22 -9.53
N GLY A 46 -6.36 12.31 -8.20
CA GLY A 46 -7.02 13.38 -7.45
C GLY A 46 -8.50 13.11 -7.15
N THR A 47 -9.05 11.98 -7.57
CA THR A 47 -10.43 11.56 -7.31
C THR A 47 -10.47 10.12 -6.85
N VAL A 48 -11.29 9.80 -5.84
CA VAL A 48 -11.36 8.41 -5.35
C VAL A 48 -12.70 7.84 -5.76
N ASP A 49 -12.74 6.99 -6.79
CA ASP A 49 -13.97 6.31 -7.15
C ASP A 49 -14.33 5.28 -6.06
N PRO A 50 -15.62 5.15 -5.66
CA PRO A 50 -16.05 4.13 -4.72
C PRO A 50 -15.64 2.70 -5.11
N SER A 51 -15.58 2.40 -6.41
CA SER A 51 -15.18 1.10 -6.95
C SER A 51 -13.69 0.82 -6.76
N GLU A 52 -12.82 1.81 -7.01
CA GLU A 52 -11.38 1.71 -6.76
C GLU A 52 -11.11 1.55 -5.26
N ARG A 53 -11.76 2.36 -4.43
CA ARG A 53 -11.69 2.25 -2.97
C ARG A 53 -12.05 0.85 -2.49
N GLN A 54 -13.14 0.27 -3.01
CA GLN A 54 -13.56 -1.09 -2.64
C GLN A 54 -12.55 -2.14 -3.10
N ARG A 55 -11.98 -1.99 -4.30
CA ARG A 55 -10.95 -2.90 -4.83
C ARG A 55 -9.68 -2.86 -3.99
N VAL A 56 -9.19 -1.67 -3.65
CA VAL A 56 -8.01 -1.50 -2.79
C VAL A 56 -8.25 -2.08 -1.39
N ALA A 57 -9.43 -1.84 -0.80
CA ALA A 57 -9.80 -2.44 0.47
C ALA A 57 -9.80 -3.98 0.42
N GLN A 58 -10.28 -4.57 -0.68
CA GLN A 58 -10.27 -6.02 -0.88
C GLN A 58 -8.83 -6.55 -1.00
N LEU A 59 -7.95 -5.86 -1.73
CA LEU A 59 -6.54 -6.23 -1.87
C LEU A 59 -5.79 -6.15 -0.53
N ILE A 60 -6.08 -5.13 0.27
CA ILE A 60 -5.53 -4.99 1.63
C ILE A 60 -5.93 -6.20 2.49
N ALA A 61 -7.20 -6.62 2.42
CA ALA A 61 -7.71 -7.74 3.19
C ALA A 61 -7.14 -9.11 2.78
N THR A 62 -6.82 -9.30 1.49
CA THR A 62 -6.27 -10.56 0.96
C THR A 62 -4.74 -10.62 0.99
N ASN A 63 -4.05 -9.50 1.23
CA ASN A 63 -2.60 -9.45 1.25
C ASN A 63 -2.02 -10.21 2.45
N GLU A 64 -1.25 -11.27 2.18
CA GLU A 64 -0.66 -12.13 3.20
C GLU A 64 0.25 -11.38 4.19
N VAL A 65 0.93 -10.31 3.77
CA VAL A 65 1.84 -9.54 4.64
C VAL A 65 1.07 -8.72 5.66
N LEU A 66 -0.09 -8.20 5.25
CA LEU A 66 -0.95 -7.36 6.07
C LEU A 66 -1.85 -8.17 7.02
N GLN A 67 -2.05 -9.48 6.77
CA GLN A 67 -2.77 -10.39 7.68
C GLN A 67 -2.17 -10.49 9.10
N ASN A 68 -0.96 -9.97 9.32
CA ASN A 68 -0.38 -9.83 10.65
C ASN A 68 -1.13 -8.79 11.52
N PHE A 69 -1.99 -7.95 10.93
CA PHE A 69 -2.71 -6.88 11.59
C PHE A 69 -4.24 -7.10 11.52
N PRO A 70 -5.01 -6.57 12.48
CA PRO A 70 -6.48 -6.64 12.42
C PRO A 70 -7.02 -5.91 11.19
N ALA A 71 -7.88 -6.59 10.41
CA ALA A 71 -8.45 -6.03 9.19
C ALA A 71 -9.23 -4.72 9.43
N ASP A 72 -9.93 -4.60 10.57
CA ASP A 72 -10.63 -3.36 10.93
C ASP A 72 -9.69 -2.17 11.18
N ASP A 73 -8.51 -2.41 11.76
CA ASP A 73 -7.52 -1.37 12.00
C ASP A 73 -6.83 -0.94 10.69
N LEU A 74 -6.56 -1.90 9.79
CA LEU A 74 -6.09 -1.61 8.43
C LEU A 74 -7.12 -0.76 7.67
N ARG A 75 -8.39 -1.19 7.67
CA ARG A 75 -9.49 -0.48 7.02
C ARG A 75 -9.61 0.93 7.57
N ARG A 76 -9.68 1.10 8.89
CA ARG A 76 -9.78 2.42 9.52
C ARG A 76 -8.64 3.35 9.08
N ARG A 77 -7.40 2.87 9.06
CA ARG A 77 -6.23 3.68 8.68
C ARG A 77 -6.22 4.04 7.21
N PHE A 78 -6.61 3.12 6.36
CA PHE A 78 -6.78 3.39 4.94
C PHE A 78 -7.81 4.52 4.74
N GLU A 79 -8.97 4.40 5.39
CA GLU A 79 -10.04 5.39 5.32
C GLU A 79 -9.64 6.75 5.88
N ASP A 80 -8.95 6.78 7.01
CA ASP A 80 -8.45 8.03 7.61
C ASP A 80 -7.47 8.76 6.66
N ASN A 81 -6.63 8.01 5.93
CA ASN A 81 -5.71 8.60 4.95
C ASN A 81 -6.44 9.05 3.68
N LEU A 82 -7.43 8.29 3.19
CA LEU A 82 -8.28 8.72 2.08
C LEU A 82 -9.06 10.00 2.43
N ASN A 83 -9.60 10.09 3.64
CA ASN A 83 -10.32 11.28 4.11
C ASN A 83 -9.41 12.52 4.11
N LYS A 84 -8.13 12.38 4.49
CA LYS A 84 -7.15 13.48 4.40
C LYS A 84 -6.91 13.90 2.96
N LEU A 85 -6.75 12.93 2.05
CA LEU A 85 -6.48 13.19 0.63
C LEU A 85 -7.67 13.81 -0.10
N THR A 86 -8.89 13.42 0.26
CA THR A 86 -10.13 13.94 -0.32
C THR A 86 -10.54 15.31 0.25
N ALA A 87 -10.20 15.61 1.50
CA ALA A 87 -10.47 16.90 2.11
C ALA A 87 -9.60 18.03 1.53
N ASP A 88 -8.30 17.78 1.40
CA ASP A 88 -7.34 18.68 0.74
C ASP A 88 -6.21 17.81 0.19
N PHE A 89 -6.15 17.66 -1.13
CA PHE A 89 -5.18 16.77 -1.74
C PHE A 89 -3.73 17.23 -1.51
N ALA A 90 -3.47 18.55 -1.57
CA ALA A 90 -2.13 19.08 -1.41
C ALA A 90 -1.61 18.87 0.03
N PHE A 91 -2.44 19.20 1.02
CA PHE A 91 -2.10 19.02 2.43
C PHE A 91 -2.11 17.54 2.86
N GLY A 92 -3.14 16.80 2.43
CA GLY A 92 -3.29 15.37 2.67
C GLY A 92 -2.10 14.57 2.14
N LYS A 93 -1.62 14.90 0.94
CA LYS A 93 -0.42 14.28 0.35
C LYS A 93 0.81 14.45 1.24
N VAL A 94 1.03 15.64 1.82
CA VAL A 94 2.14 15.87 2.74
C VAL A 94 2.01 14.99 3.99
N SER A 95 0.81 14.92 4.59
CA SER A 95 0.56 14.09 5.78
C SER A 95 0.78 12.60 5.50
N VAL A 96 0.28 12.10 4.38
CA VAL A 96 0.40 10.70 3.95
C VAL A 96 1.86 10.34 3.65
N LEU A 97 2.61 11.22 2.97
CA LEU A 97 4.04 11.03 2.71
C LEU A 97 4.87 11.01 4.00
N GLN A 98 4.52 11.83 5.00
CA GLN A 98 5.17 11.78 6.30
C GLN A 98 4.92 10.45 7.02
N GLU A 99 3.71 9.90 6.91
CA GLU A 99 3.38 8.58 7.44
C GLU A 99 4.21 7.48 6.77
N ILE A 100 4.28 7.49 5.44
CA ILE A 100 5.12 6.58 4.65
C ILE A 100 6.60 6.69 5.07
N ALA A 101 7.09 7.91 5.30
CA ALA A 101 8.47 8.16 5.72
C ALA A 101 8.81 7.55 7.09
N LYS A 102 7.84 7.18 7.93
CA LYS A 102 8.12 6.51 9.22
C LYS A 102 8.69 5.11 9.05
N ALA A 103 8.38 4.43 7.94
CA ALA A 103 8.96 3.11 7.61
C ALA A 103 10.46 3.18 7.30
N LYS A 104 11.04 4.37 7.05
CA LYS A 104 12.47 4.55 6.70
C LYS A 104 13.45 3.99 7.73
N LYS A 105 13.02 3.86 9.00
CA LYS A 105 13.85 3.34 10.09
C LYS A 105 14.27 1.89 9.86
N LYS A 106 13.51 1.14 9.07
CA LYS A 106 13.78 -0.26 8.74
C LYS A 106 13.74 -0.44 7.22
N PRO A 107 14.91 -0.63 6.56
CA PRO A 107 14.97 -0.74 5.10
C PRO A 107 14.11 -1.87 4.52
N ALA A 108 13.88 -2.96 5.27
CA ALA A 108 12.99 -4.04 4.86
C ALA A 108 11.52 -3.59 4.83
N GLU A 109 11.07 -2.85 5.84
CA GLU A 109 9.71 -2.30 5.91
C GLU A 109 9.49 -1.25 4.82
N ALA A 110 10.45 -0.35 4.61
CA ALA A 110 10.38 0.66 3.55
C ALA A 110 10.24 0.02 2.16
N ARG A 111 11.02 -1.03 1.85
CA ARG A 111 10.89 -1.77 0.59
C ARG A 111 9.54 -2.45 0.46
N ALA A 112 9.04 -3.05 1.55
CA ALA A 112 7.75 -3.72 1.54
C ALA A 112 6.58 -2.75 1.31
N VAL A 113 6.64 -1.55 1.88
CA VAL A 113 5.63 -0.49 1.64
C VAL A 113 5.59 -0.12 0.15
N VAL A 114 6.74 0.07 -0.48
CA VAL A 114 6.83 0.38 -1.92
C VAL A 114 6.27 -0.77 -2.76
N GLN A 115 6.61 -2.02 -2.43
CA GLN A 115 6.10 -3.20 -3.14
C GLN A 115 4.58 -3.32 -3.03
N ILE A 116 4.00 -3.06 -1.86
CA ILE A 116 2.54 -3.02 -1.68
C ILE A 116 1.91 -1.96 -2.58
N GLY A 117 2.51 -0.75 -2.65
CA GLY A 117 2.06 0.30 -3.55
C GLY A 117 2.05 -0.13 -5.02
N ILE A 118 3.10 -0.82 -5.47
CA ILE A 118 3.21 -1.34 -6.85
C ILE A 118 2.14 -2.41 -7.13
N VAL A 119 1.94 -3.35 -6.20
CA VAL A 119 0.94 -4.43 -6.37
C VAL A 119 -0.48 -3.86 -6.45
N ILE A 120 -0.77 -2.84 -5.66
CA ILE A 120 -2.08 -2.20 -5.63
C ILE A 120 -2.27 -1.32 -6.88
N GLY A 121 -1.28 -0.51 -7.24
CA GLY A 121 -1.37 0.32 -8.46
C GLY A 121 -1.44 -0.51 -9.74
N GLY A 122 -0.75 -1.66 -9.78
CA GLY A 122 -0.84 -2.60 -10.90
C GLY A 122 -2.16 -3.36 -10.98
N ALA A 123 -3.01 -3.33 -9.95
CA ALA A 123 -4.32 -3.98 -9.98
C ALA A 123 -5.35 -3.21 -10.84
N ASP A 124 -5.11 -1.93 -11.10
CA ASP A 124 -5.99 -1.09 -11.92
C ASP A 124 -5.60 -1.07 -13.41
N GLY A 125 -4.46 -1.67 -13.78
CA GLY A 125 -4.11 -1.97 -15.17
C GLY A 125 -3.47 -0.82 -15.96
N ASP A 126 -3.47 0.39 -15.42
CA ASP A 126 -2.77 1.55 -15.99
C ASP A 126 -1.53 1.91 -15.14
N PHE A 127 -0.35 1.81 -15.74
CA PHE A 127 0.93 2.23 -15.17
C PHE A 127 1.82 2.84 -16.25
#